data_AF-A0A2E5WZU8-F1
#
_entry.id   AF-A0A2E5WZU8-F1
#
_cell.length_a   1.000
_cell.length_b   1.000
_cell.length_c   1.000
_cell.angle_alpha   90.00
_cell.angle_beta   90.00
_cell.angle_gamma   90.00
#
_symmetry.space_group_name_H-M   'P 1'
#
loop_
_entity.id
_entity.type
_entity.pdbx_description
1 polymer ?
#
loop_
_entity_poly.entity_id
_entity_poly.type
_entity_poly.pdbx_seq_one_letter_code
_entity_poly.pdbx_strand_id
1 'polypeptide(L)'
;MNKLLFGLLGASVALNFYLVKVDVVVKDDLDEEYHEPTPIDQISVAQAGIRKDASENNCPPCDKNFKCSDSKDIVKNEQVSEETFQKIRKQFEMDSQRLFEYTLNLSSEQIDIYYQLKEERSKEITEYLNNKYGQASTVTLSTDEMLEMGRIDKQYDNMLIEVFGETSFNDYKKFKDSFNKKLIEDGKMEYTIQF
;
A
#
# COMPACT_ATOMS: atom_id res chain seq x y z
N MET A 1 -46.58 35.86 -13.90
CA MET A 1 -45.63 34.77 -13.56
C MET A 1 -44.82 34.24 -14.75
N ASN A 2 -44.85 34.84 -15.95
CA ASN A 2 -44.07 34.32 -17.10
C ASN A 2 -42.63 34.85 -17.23
N LYS A 3 -42.24 35.94 -16.54
CA LYS A 3 -40.91 36.54 -16.74
C LYS A 3 -39.77 35.82 -16.02
N LEU A 4 -40.08 35.04 -14.97
CA LEU A 4 -39.09 34.27 -14.19
C LEU A 4 -38.69 32.95 -14.87
N LEU A 5 -39.63 32.32 -15.57
CA LEU A 5 -39.39 31.08 -16.34
C LEU A 5 -38.44 31.30 -17.53
N PHE A 6 -38.54 32.43 -18.23
CA PHE A 6 -37.62 32.74 -19.33
C PHE A 6 -36.19 33.04 -18.87
N GLY A 7 -36.00 33.61 -17.67
CA GLY A 7 -34.67 33.83 -17.10
C GLY A 7 -33.96 32.52 -16.71
N LEU A 8 -34.71 31.58 -16.13
CA LEU A 8 -34.20 30.26 -15.74
C LEU A 8 -33.86 29.37 -16.94
N LEU A 9 -34.67 29.41 -18.01
CA LEU A 9 -34.37 28.72 -19.26
C LEU A 9 -33.14 29.33 -19.97
N GLY A 10 -32.98 30.65 -19.96
CA GLY A 10 -31.80 31.31 -20.55
C GLY A 10 -30.48 30.96 -19.83
N ALA A 11 -30.50 30.88 -18.49
CA ALA A 11 -29.34 30.49 -17.71
C ALA A 11 -28.95 29.01 -17.93
N SER A 12 -29.92 28.11 -18.10
CA SER A 12 -29.68 26.69 -18.36
C SER A 12 -29.06 26.43 -19.75
N VAL A 13 -29.46 27.20 -20.78
CA VAL A 13 -28.86 27.08 -22.12
C VAL A 13 -27.45 27.67 -22.17
N ALA A 14 -27.19 28.78 -21.46
CA ALA A 14 -25.85 29.37 -21.37
C ALA A 14 -24.84 28.46 -20.64
N LEU A 15 -25.28 27.77 -19.58
CA LEU A 15 -24.43 26.82 -18.85
C LEU A 15 -24.07 25.58 -19.71
N ASN A 16 -25.03 25.08 -20.50
CA ASN A 16 -24.79 23.99 -21.44
C ASN A 16 -23.82 24.39 -22.56
N PHE A 17 -23.93 25.60 -23.13
CA PHE A 17 -22.96 26.09 -24.13
C PHE A 17 -21.57 26.37 -23.56
N TYR A 18 -21.47 26.76 -22.28
CA TYR A 18 -20.19 26.90 -21.59
C TYR A 18 -19.51 25.53 -21.42
N LEU A 19 -20.25 24.49 -21.01
CA LEU A 19 -19.72 23.13 -20.87
C LEU A 19 -19.32 22.50 -22.21
N VAL A 20 -20.03 22.80 -23.31
CA VAL A 20 -19.68 22.32 -24.66
C VAL A 20 -18.45 23.03 -25.26
N LYS A 21 -18.07 24.22 -24.74
CA LYS A 21 -16.88 24.96 -25.22
C LYS A 21 -15.60 24.70 -24.42
N VAL A 22 -15.67 23.90 -23.36
CA VAL A 22 -14.48 23.38 -22.67
C VAL A 22 -14.17 21.97 -23.18
N ASP A 23 -14.17 21.81 -24.51
CA ASP A 23 -13.27 20.86 -25.15
C ASP A 23 -11.87 21.46 -24.99
N VAL A 24 -11.18 21.06 -23.91
CA VAL A 24 -9.73 21.26 -23.84
C VAL A 24 -9.15 20.31 -24.88
N VAL A 25 -8.90 20.90 -26.05
CA VAL A 25 -8.09 20.41 -27.14
C VAL A 25 -6.90 19.61 -26.59
N VAL A 26 -6.95 18.30 -26.83
CA VAL A 26 -5.77 17.43 -26.82
C VAL A 26 -4.78 18.05 -27.79
N LYS A 27 -3.69 18.62 -27.26
CA LYS A 27 -2.50 18.84 -28.07
C LYS A 27 -1.74 17.53 -28.09
N ASP A 28 -1.81 16.87 -29.25
CA ASP A 28 -0.78 15.94 -29.72
C ASP A 28 0.53 16.73 -29.81
N ASP A 29 1.40 16.56 -28.81
CA ASP A 29 2.84 16.80 -28.96
C ASP A 29 3.51 15.42 -28.98
N LEU A 30 3.32 14.72 -30.10
CA LEU A 30 4.16 13.63 -30.59
C LEU A 30 5.49 14.24 -31.06
N ASP A 31 6.37 14.58 -30.12
CA ASP A 31 7.80 14.73 -30.37
C ASP A 31 8.51 13.61 -29.59
N GLU A 32 8.60 12.44 -30.23
CA GLU A 32 9.49 11.35 -29.82
C GLU A 32 10.95 11.80 -29.96
N GLU A 33 11.53 12.29 -28.88
CA GLU A 33 12.97 12.10 -28.65
C GLU A 33 13.14 10.93 -27.68
N TYR A 34 13.55 9.79 -28.25
CA TYR A 34 13.92 8.59 -27.51
C TYR A 34 15.09 8.93 -26.56
N HIS A 35 14.78 9.21 -25.30
CA HIS A 35 15.78 9.17 -24.24
C HIS A 35 15.86 7.73 -23.72
N GLU A 36 16.96 7.07 -24.05
CA GLU A 36 17.34 5.80 -23.43
C GLU A 36 17.19 5.92 -21.91
N PRO A 37 16.51 4.98 -21.23
CA PRO A 37 16.55 4.96 -19.78
C PRO A 37 18.00 4.71 -19.36
N THR A 38 18.61 5.71 -18.74
CA THR A 38 19.86 5.55 -17.99
C THR A 38 19.67 4.38 -17.01
N PRO A 39 20.62 3.44 -16.94
CA PRO A 39 20.47 2.25 -16.12
C PRO A 39 20.35 2.66 -14.66
N ILE A 40 19.15 2.48 -14.10
CA ILE A 40 18.85 2.65 -12.68
C ILE A 40 19.61 1.56 -11.93
N ASP A 41 20.50 2.02 -11.06
CA ASP A 41 21.15 1.34 -9.94
C ASP A 41 21.09 -0.19 -9.92
N GLN A 42 22.25 -0.78 -10.15
CA GLN A 42 22.53 -2.18 -9.84
C GLN A 42 22.16 -2.46 -8.37
N ILE A 43 21.08 -3.19 -8.15
CA ILE A 43 20.86 -3.86 -6.87
C ILE A 43 21.97 -4.90 -6.74
N SER A 44 23.00 -4.58 -5.96
CA SER A 44 24.04 -5.53 -5.57
C SER A 44 23.39 -6.58 -4.66
N VAL A 45 22.89 -7.65 -5.27
CA VAL A 45 22.42 -8.81 -4.55
C VAL A 45 23.68 -9.51 -4.03
N ALA A 46 24.00 -9.32 -2.75
CA ALA A 46 25.02 -10.10 -2.08
C ALA A 46 24.51 -11.55 -1.96
N GLN A 47 24.72 -12.33 -3.02
CA GLN A 47 24.43 -13.74 -3.05
C GLN A 47 25.50 -14.43 -2.20
N ALA A 48 25.17 -14.78 -0.95
CA ALA A 48 26.05 -15.52 -0.07
C ALA A 48 26.20 -16.98 -0.59
N GLY A 49 27.07 -17.17 -1.58
CA GLY A 49 27.50 -18.48 -2.03
C GLY A 49 28.49 -19.06 -1.04
N ILE A 50 28.06 -20.04 -0.23
CA ILE A 50 29.01 -20.86 0.53
C ILE A 50 29.72 -21.77 -0.48
N ARG A 51 30.89 -21.33 -0.96
CA ARG A 51 31.83 -22.22 -1.65
C ARG A 51 32.67 -22.95 -0.61
N LYS A 52 32.54 -24.28 -0.63
CA LYS A 52 33.41 -25.19 0.09
C LYS A 52 34.79 -25.21 -0.56
N ASP A 53 35.78 -25.06 0.30
CA ASP A 53 37.15 -25.57 0.26
C ASP A 53 38.27 -24.75 -0.43
N ALA A 54 39.33 -24.65 0.38
CA ALA A 54 40.76 -24.66 0.10
C ALA A 54 41.49 -23.36 -0.33
N SER A 55 42.30 -22.89 0.63
CA SER A 55 43.69 -22.44 0.48
C SER A 55 43.99 -20.99 0.06
N GLU A 56 44.67 -20.33 1.01
CA GLU A 56 45.74 -19.34 0.84
C GLU A 56 45.41 -17.86 0.52
N ASN A 57 45.42 -17.08 1.61
CA ASN A 57 46.25 -15.90 1.83
C ASN A 57 46.24 -14.80 0.76
N ASN A 58 45.39 -13.80 0.97
CA ASN A 58 45.78 -12.37 1.10
C ASN A 58 44.54 -11.50 1.32
N CYS A 59 44.10 -11.36 2.58
CA CYS A 59 43.20 -10.30 3.00
C CYS A 59 43.98 -9.37 3.95
N PRO A 60 43.95 -8.03 3.76
CA PRO A 60 44.59 -7.10 4.68
C PRO A 60 43.95 -7.17 6.08
N PRO A 61 44.70 -6.91 7.16
CA PRO A 61 44.23 -7.15 8.52
C PRO A 61 43.09 -6.19 8.86
N CYS A 62 41.89 -6.72 9.08
CA CYS A 62 40.79 -5.97 9.66
C CYS A 62 41.19 -5.53 11.08
N ASP A 63 41.12 -4.23 11.35
CA ASP A 63 41.36 -3.64 12.67
C ASP A 63 40.48 -4.34 13.73
N LYS A 64 41.14 -5.03 14.67
CA LYS A 64 40.50 -5.78 15.77
C LYS A 64 40.02 -4.85 16.89
N ASN A 65 39.23 -3.83 16.57
CA ASN A 65 38.57 -2.99 17.58
C ASN A 65 37.15 -2.59 17.20
N PHE A 66 36.42 -3.43 16.47
CA PHE A 66 34.97 -3.40 16.55
C PHE A 66 34.54 -4.22 17.76
N LYS A 67 34.40 -3.55 18.91
CA LYS A 67 33.51 -4.06 19.96
C LYS A 67 32.12 -4.05 19.33
N CYS A 68 31.71 -5.18 18.76
CA CYS A 68 30.29 -5.49 18.66
C CYS A 68 29.78 -5.43 20.10
N SER A 69 29.20 -4.28 20.46
CA SER A 69 28.31 -4.22 21.59
C SER A 69 27.27 -5.31 21.30
N ASP A 70 27.27 -6.36 22.12
CA ASP A 70 26.18 -7.32 22.17
C ASP A 70 24.91 -6.53 22.53
N SER A 71 24.28 -5.88 21.54
CA SER A 71 22.86 -5.57 21.62
C SER A 71 22.15 -6.90 21.42
N LYS A 72 22.18 -7.70 22.49
CA LYS A 72 21.07 -8.57 22.84
C LYS A 72 19.93 -7.69 23.35
N ASP A 73 19.46 -6.77 22.53
CA ASP A 73 18.06 -6.41 22.59
C ASP A 73 17.33 -7.55 21.88
N ILE A 74 17.23 -8.67 22.60
CA ILE A 74 16.14 -9.61 22.40
C ILE A 74 14.92 -8.72 22.64
N VAL A 75 14.36 -8.19 21.54
CA VAL A 75 13.06 -7.52 21.54
C VAL A 75 12.18 -8.49 22.29
N LYS A 76 11.80 -8.11 23.53
CA LYS A 76 10.84 -8.88 24.29
C LYS A 76 9.66 -9.03 23.34
N ASN A 77 9.25 -10.26 23.07
CA ASN A 77 7.91 -10.52 22.57
C ASN A 77 6.96 -10.01 23.65
N GLU A 78 6.71 -8.70 23.66
CA GLU A 78 5.51 -8.16 24.27
C GLU A 78 4.38 -8.85 23.53
N GLN A 79 3.68 -9.67 24.28
CA GLN A 79 2.49 -10.34 23.81
C GLN A 79 1.60 -9.25 23.20
N VAL A 80 1.25 -9.40 21.91
CA VAL A 80 0.38 -8.46 21.21
C VAL A 80 -0.83 -8.22 22.10
N SER A 81 -0.95 -7.00 22.61
CA SER A 81 -2.07 -6.66 23.49
C SER A 81 -3.29 -6.53 22.60
N GLU A 82 -4.26 -7.42 22.78
CA GLU A 82 -5.52 -7.38 22.04
C GLU A 82 -6.19 -6.00 22.18
N GLU A 83 -6.13 -5.40 23.37
CA GLU A 83 -6.70 -4.09 23.61
C GLU A 83 -5.97 -2.98 22.81
N THR A 84 -4.65 -3.09 22.68
CA THR A 84 -3.84 -2.16 21.86
C THR A 84 -4.14 -2.36 20.38
N PHE A 85 -4.24 -3.61 19.93
CA PHE A 85 -4.58 -3.96 18.55
C PHE A 85 -5.95 -3.40 18.14
N GLN A 86 -6.96 -3.58 18.99
CA GLN A 86 -8.31 -3.04 18.75
C GLN A 86 -8.32 -1.50 18.73
N LYS A 87 -7.54 -0.85 19.61
CA LYS A 87 -7.40 0.62 19.61
C LYS A 87 -6.77 1.13 18.32
N ILE A 88 -5.68 0.51 17.86
CA ILE A 88 -4.99 0.89 16.63
C ILE A 88 -5.88 0.67 15.40
N ARG A 89 -6.57 -0.48 15.32
CA ARG A 89 -7.53 -0.76 14.23
C ARG A 89 -8.66 0.24 14.18
N LYS A 90 -9.28 0.55 15.33
CA LYS A 90 -10.35 1.54 15.39
C LYS A 90 -9.87 2.92 14.96
N GLN A 91 -8.66 3.31 15.36
CA GLN A 91 -8.06 4.58 14.92
C GLN A 91 -7.87 4.60 13.41
N PHE A 92 -7.30 3.54 12.84
CA PHE A 92 -7.12 3.42 11.40
C PHE A 92 -8.46 3.48 10.64
N GLU A 93 -9.51 2.82 11.13
CA GLU A 93 -10.85 2.84 10.52
C GLU A 93 -11.46 4.25 10.54
N MET A 94 -11.37 4.95 11.68
CA MET A 94 -11.83 6.33 11.77
C MET A 94 -11.07 7.27 10.83
N ASP A 95 -9.75 7.13 10.74
CA ASP A 95 -8.92 7.96 9.87
C ASP A 95 -9.14 7.63 8.38
N SER A 96 -9.37 6.35 8.07
CA SER A 96 -9.70 5.89 6.70
C SER A 96 -11.05 6.45 6.26
N GLN A 97 -12.08 6.41 7.12
CA GLN A 97 -13.37 6.99 6.81
C GLN A 97 -13.25 8.49 6.48
N ARG A 98 -12.47 9.21 7.29
CA ARG A 98 -12.22 10.64 7.06
C ARG A 98 -11.46 10.89 5.75
N LEU A 99 -10.46 10.07 5.44
CA LEU A 99 -9.72 10.14 4.19
C LEU A 99 -10.67 9.94 3.00
N PHE A 100 -11.48 8.88 3.03
CA PHE A 100 -12.39 8.52 1.96
C PHE A 100 -13.43 9.60 1.69
N GLU A 101 -14.09 10.09 2.73
CA GLU A 101 -15.16 11.08 2.59
C GLU A 101 -14.65 12.48 2.24
N TYR A 102 -13.60 12.95 2.91
CA TYR A 102 -13.22 14.37 2.85
C TYR A 102 -12.00 14.66 1.98
N THR A 103 -11.11 13.68 1.78
CA THR A 103 -9.88 13.88 1.01
C THR A 103 -10.01 13.29 -0.39
N LEU A 104 -10.44 12.05 -0.48
CA LEU A 104 -10.63 11.34 -1.75
C LEU A 104 -12.01 11.60 -2.37
N ASN A 105 -12.97 12.09 -1.58
CA ASN A 105 -14.33 12.38 -2.00
C ASN A 105 -15.00 11.18 -2.69
N LEU A 106 -14.81 9.99 -2.10
CA LEU A 106 -15.41 8.74 -2.57
C LEU A 106 -16.92 8.73 -2.29
N SER A 107 -17.68 8.09 -3.17
CA SER A 107 -19.09 7.82 -2.94
C SER A 107 -19.27 6.78 -1.82
N SER A 108 -20.45 6.75 -1.20
CA SER A 108 -20.79 5.72 -0.22
C SER A 108 -20.66 4.30 -0.79
N GLU A 109 -21.01 4.11 -2.07
CA GLU A 109 -20.87 2.82 -2.75
C GLU A 109 -19.39 2.40 -2.88
N GLN A 110 -18.49 3.32 -3.25
CA GLN A 110 -17.06 3.04 -3.33
C GLN A 110 -16.48 2.67 -1.95
N ILE A 111 -16.96 3.32 -0.88
CA ILE A 111 -16.56 3.03 0.50
C ILE A 111 -17.08 1.67 0.94
N ASP A 112 -18.33 1.33 0.61
CA ASP A 112 -18.91 0.01 0.93
C ASP A 112 -18.13 -1.11 0.22
N ILE A 113 -17.78 -0.92 -1.06
CA ILE A 113 -16.97 -1.88 -1.82
C ILE A 113 -15.58 -2.05 -1.19
N TYR A 114 -14.94 -0.97 -0.70
CA TYR A 114 -13.66 -1.08 0.01
C TYR A 114 -13.75 -2.03 1.21
N TYR A 115 -14.78 -1.89 2.04
CA TYR A 115 -14.93 -2.76 3.22
C TYR A 115 -15.26 -4.19 2.83
N GLN A 116 -16.00 -4.42 1.76
CA GLN A 116 -16.22 -5.76 1.20
C GLN A 116 -14.90 -6.39 0.75
N LEU A 117 -14.10 -5.67 -0.05
CA LEU A 117 -12.80 -6.14 -0.53
C LEU A 117 -11.83 -6.43 0.63
N LYS A 118 -11.87 -5.64 1.71
CA LYS A 118 -11.10 -5.88 2.94
C LYS A 118 -11.45 -7.22 3.58
N GLU A 119 -12.75 -7.52 3.70
CA GLU A 119 -13.23 -8.77 4.27
C GLU A 119 -12.91 -9.97 3.38
N GLU A 120 -13.12 -9.83 2.07
CA GLU A 120 -12.82 -10.86 1.07
C GLU A 120 -11.33 -11.21 1.04
N ARG A 121 -10.44 -10.21 1.01
CA ARG A 121 -8.99 -10.44 1.10
C ARG A 121 -8.63 -11.19 2.38
N SER A 122 -9.17 -10.75 3.52
CA SER A 122 -8.88 -11.40 4.81
C SER A 122 -9.33 -12.86 4.81
N LYS A 123 -10.48 -13.14 4.21
CA LYS A 123 -11.01 -14.50 4.07
C LYS A 123 -10.12 -15.35 3.15
N GLU A 124 -9.72 -14.82 2.00
CA GLU A 124 -8.89 -15.53 1.02
C GLU A 124 -7.51 -15.89 1.59
N ILE A 125 -6.85 -14.95 2.28
CA ILE A 125 -5.58 -15.23 2.99
C ILE A 125 -5.78 -16.30 4.08
N THR A 126 -6.87 -16.19 4.84
CA THR A 126 -7.18 -17.16 5.91
C THR A 126 -7.42 -18.56 5.34
N GLU A 127 -8.16 -18.67 4.23
CA GLU A 127 -8.42 -19.93 3.54
C GLU A 127 -7.12 -20.52 2.98
N TYR A 128 -6.28 -19.71 2.33
CA TYR A 128 -4.97 -20.13 1.85
C TYR A 128 -4.11 -20.74 2.96
N LEU A 129 -3.97 -20.02 4.08
CA LEU A 129 -3.17 -20.48 5.22
C LEU A 129 -3.78 -21.71 5.90
N ASN A 130 -5.11 -21.76 6.07
CA ASN A 130 -5.79 -22.92 6.66
C ASN A 130 -5.66 -24.17 5.80
N ASN A 131 -5.68 -24.04 4.47
CA ASN A 131 -5.48 -25.16 3.55
C ASN A 131 -4.06 -25.75 3.65
N LYS A 132 -3.06 -24.90 3.93
CA LYS A 132 -1.66 -25.29 4.09
C LYS A 132 -1.33 -25.85 5.48
N TYR A 133 -1.86 -25.23 6.52
CA TYR A 133 -1.41 -25.41 7.90
C TYR A 133 -2.50 -25.91 8.87
N GLY A 134 -3.75 -26.02 8.41
CA GLY A 134 -4.90 -26.19 9.28
C GLY A 134 -5.15 -24.94 10.13
N GLN A 135 -5.94 -25.08 11.20
CA GLN A 135 -6.27 -23.98 12.13
C GLN A 135 -5.15 -23.71 13.14
N ALA A 136 -3.91 -23.62 12.68
CA ALA A 136 -2.76 -23.34 13.54
C ALA A 136 -2.77 -21.87 14.02
N SER A 137 -2.49 -21.64 15.31
CA SER A 137 -2.46 -20.30 15.90
C SER A 137 -1.26 -19.45 15.49
N THR A 138 -0.21 -20.08 14.94
CA THR A 138 1.02 -19.39 14.53
C THR A 138 1.69 -20.21 13.44
N VAL A 139 1.98 -19.56 12.31
CA VAL A 139 2.64 -20.18 11.16
C VAL A 139 3.83 -19.33 10.75
N THR A 140 4.99 -19.97 10.53
CA THR A 140 6.14 -19.32 9.90
C THR A 140 6.02 -19.54 8.40
N LEU A 141 5.89 -18.44 7.66
CA LEU A 141 5.69 -18.49 6.22
C LEU A 141 7.02 -18.75 5.48
N SER A 142 6.97 -19.63 4.50
CA SER A 142 8.03 -19.80 3.51
C SER A 142 8.02 -18.66 2.49
N THR A 143 9.12 -18.51 1.73
CA THR A 143 9.21 -17.53 0.65
C THR A 143 8.09 -17.68 -0.38
N ASP A 144 7.74 -18.91 -0.75
CA ASP A 144 6.67 -19.18 -1.73
C ASP A 144 5.30 -18.73 -1.20
N GLU A 145 5.05 -18.89 0.10
CA GLU A 145 3.81 -18.43 0.73
C GLU A 145 3.75 -16.91 0.84
N MET A 146 4.88 -16.26 1.10
CA MET A 146 4.96 -14.80 1.04
C MET A 146 4.69 -14.28 -0.37
N LEU A 147 5.18 -14.98 -1.40
CA LEU A 147 4.90 -14.65 -2.80
C LEU A 147 3.41 -14.82 -3.15
N GLU A 148 2.77 -15.88 -2.65
CA GLU A 148 1.34 -16.11 -2.89
C GLU A 148 0.46 -15.09 -2.19
N MET A 149 0.76 -14.74 -0.93
CA MET A 149 0.09 -13.62 -0.26
C MET A 149 0.29 -12.31 -1.04
N GLY A 150 1.49 -12.07 -1.56
CA GLY A 150 1.76 -10.91 -2.41
C GLY A 150 0.94 -10.90 -3.71
N ARG A 151 0.63 -12.07 -4.29
CA ARG A 151 -0.29 -12.18 -5.43
C ARG A 151 -1.71 -11.81 -5.04
N ILE A 152 -2.21 -12.31 -3.91
CA ILE A 152 -3.52 -11.95 -3.37
C ILE A 152 -3.58 -10.44 -3.15
N ASP A 153 -2.58 -9.86 -2.48
CA ASP A 153 -2.50 -8.41 -2.24
C ASP A 153 -2.59 -7.61 -3.54
N LYS A 154 -1.82 -8.00 -4.55
CA LYS A 154 -1.84 -7.33 -5.85
C LYS A 154 -3.19 -7.43 -6.55
N GLN A 155 -3.90 -8.55 -6.40
CA GLN A 155 -5.25 -8.72 -6.95
C GLN A 155 -6.21 -7.70 -6.34
N TYR A 156 -6.25 -7.57 -5.01
CA TYR A 156 -7.14 -6.62 -4.36
C TYR A 156 -6.70 -5.17 -4.54
N ASP A 157 -5.40 -4.90 -4.65
CA ASP A 157 -4.90 -3.57 -5.03
C ASP A 157 -5.45 -3.16 -6.41
N ASN A 158 -5.46 -4.07 -7.39
CA ASN A 158 -6.04 -3.79 -8.71
C ASN A 158 -7.55 -3.52 -8.63
N MET A 159 -8.28 -4.30 -7.83
CA MET A 159 -9.72 -4.07 -7.61
C MET A 159 -9.97 -2.71 -6.95
N LEU A 160 -9.15 -2.30 -5.98
CA LEU A 160 -9.25 -0.97 -5.39
C LEU A 160 -8.90 0.15 -6.38
N ILE A 161 -7.96 -0.06 -7.29
CA ILE A 161 -7.69 0.88 -8.38
C ILE A 161 -8.92 1.06 -9.27
N GLU A 162 -9.63 -0.02 -9.60
CA GLU A 162 -10.86 0.06 -10.39
C GLU A 162 -11.98 0.82 -9.66
N VAL A 163 -12.07 0.66 -8.33
CA VAL A 163 -13.11 1.30 -7.52
C VAL A 163 -12.79 2.77 -7.23
N PHE A 164 -11.56 3.09 -6.82
CA PHE A 164 -11.17 4.44 -6.39
C PHE A 164 -10.67 5.32 -7.55
N GLY A 165 -10.14 4.70 -8.59
CA GLY A 165 -9.25 5.34 -9.56
C GLY A 165 -7.79 5.37 -9.06
N GLU A 166 -6.85 5.34 -10.01
CA GLU A 166 -5.41 5.21 -9.74
C GLU A 166 -4.87 6.29 -8.80
N THR A 167 -5.24 7.57 -9.00
CA THR A 167 -4.80 8.68 -8.15
C THR A 167 -5.24 8.50 -6.70
N SER A 168 -6.55 8.24 -6.50
CA SER A 168 -7.12 8.07 -5.16
C SER A 168 -6.58 6.83 -4.46
N PHE A 169 -6.38 5.73 -5.20
CA PHE A 169 -5.72 4.53 -4.69
C PHE A 169 -4.28 4.83 -4.23
N ASN A 170 -3.50 5.56 -5.02
CA ASN A 170 -2.13 5.94 -4.66
C ASN A 170 -2.08 6.81 -3.40
N ASP A 171 -3.05 7.71 -3.20
CA ASP A 171 -3.12 8.52 -2.00
C ASP A 171 -3.56 7.71 -0.76
N TYR A 172 -4.49 6.77 -0.92
CA TYR A 172 -4.81 5.77 0.12
C TYR A 172 -3.58 4.93 0.49
N LYS A 173 -2.81 4.46 -0.49
CA LYS A 173 -1.59 3.68 -0.25
C LYS A 173 -0.57 4.47 0.57
N LYS A 174 -0.31 5.73 0.20
CA LYS A 174 0.56 6.63 0.98
C LYS A 174 0.05 6.84 2.41
N PHE A 175 -1.26 6.97 2.59
CA PHE A 175 -1.87 7.08 3.91
C PHE A 175 -1.59 5.84 4.76
N LYS A 176 -1.84 4.63 4.23
CA LYS A 176 -1.57 3.37 4.92
C LYS A 176 -0.09 3.21 5.26
N ASP A 177 0.79 3.48 4.30
CA ASP A 177 2.24 3.38 4.48
C ASP A 177 2.73 4.38 5.54
N SER A 178 2.18 5.60 5.55
CA SER A 178 2.49 6.62 6.57
C SER A 178 1.99 6.23 7.96
N PHE A 179 0.82 5.60 8.05
CA PHE A 179 0.29 5.06 9.31
C PHE A 179 1.19 3.94 9.84
N ASN A 180 1.55 2.98 9.00
CA ASN A 180 2.43 1.87 9.36
C ASN A 180 3.83 2.34 9.73
N LYS A 181 4.37 3.33 9.02
CA LYS A 181 5.66 3.93 9.36
C LYS A 181 5.68 4.48 10.78
N LYS A 182 4.62 5.20 11.19
CA LYS A 182 4.49 5.70 12.57
C LYS A 182 4.43 4.57 13.59
N LEU A 183 3.72 3.48 13.28
CA LEU A 183 3.70 2.31 14.17
C LEU A 183 5.10 1.70 14.34
N ILE A 184 5.86 1.58 13.25
CA ILE A 184 7.23 1.06 13.31
C ILE A 184 8.13 2.00 14.13
N GLU A 185 8.03 3.31 13.93
CA GLU A 185 8.77 4.33 14.68
C GLU A 185 8.43 4.30 16.19
N ASP A 186 7.18 3.97 16.52
CA ASP A 186 6.69 3.77 17.89
C ASP A 186 7.09 2.41 18.51
N GLY A 187 7.76 1.54 17.76
CA GLY A 187 8.11 0.18 18.21
C GLY A 187 6.92 -0.80 18.21
N LYS A 188 5.88 -0.52 17.42
CA LYS A 188 4.59 -1.25 17.33
C LYS A 188 4.44 -1.98 15.99
N MET A 189 5.53 -2.55 15.47
CA MET A 189 5.57 -3.18 14.14
C MET A 189 4.59 -4.37 13.99
N GLU A 190 4.28 -5.05 15.08
CA GLU A 190 3.34 -6.16 15.17
C GLU A 190 1.87 -5.75 14.95
N TYR A 191 1.58 -4.44 14.97
CA TYR A 191 0.24 -3.88 14.78
C TYR A 191 0.03 -3.24 13.39
N THR A 192 0.97 -3.42 12.45
CA THR A 192 0.87 -2.82 11.10
C THR A 192 -0.38 -3.29 10.35
N ILE A 193 -0.98 -2.38 9.59
CA ILE A 193 -2.18 -2.61 8.79
C ILE A 193 -1.78 -3.05 7.38
N GLN A 194 -2.29 -4.19 6.93
CA GLN A 194 -2.01 -4.68 5.57
C GLN A 194 -3.04 -4.20 4.53
N PHE A 195 -4.30 -4.05 4.94
CA PHE A 195 -5.43 -3.60 4.12
C PHE A 195 -6.27 -2.62 4.94
#